data_AF-A0A4R4W658-F1
#
_entry.id   AF-A0A4R4W658-F1
#
_cell.length_a   1.000
_cell.length_b   1.000
_cell.length_c   1.000
_cell.angle_alpha   90.00
_cell.angle_beta   90.00
_cell.angle_gamma   90.00
#
_symmetry.space_group_name_H-M   'P 1'
#
loop_
_entity.id
_entity.type
_entity.pdbx_description
1 polymer ?
#
loop_
_entity_poly.entity_id
_entity_poly.type
_entity_poly.pdbx_seq_one_letter_code
_entity_poly.pdbx_strand_id
1 'polypeptide(L)' 'MGATALVATSATVSNAAAGAVYYVAPNGSDSASGTQAAPWASIARAQAAAQPGDTVYFRGG' A
#
# COMPACT_ATOMS: atom_id res chain seq x y z
N MET A 1 4.94 37.71 40.27
CA MET A 1 5.56 37.42 38.96
C MET A 1 5.13 36.02 38.54
N GLY A 2 3.99 35.91 37.84
CA GLY A 2 3.41 34.63 37.44
C GLY A 2 4.14 34.05 36.22
N ALA A 3 4.44 32.75 36.26
CA ALA A 3 5.08 32.04 35.17
C ALA A 3 4.03 31.62 34.14
N THR A 4 4.07 32.22 32.95
CA THR A 4 3.24 31.87 31.80
C THR A 4 3.78 30.57 31.18
N ALA A 5 3.02 29.48 31.29
CA ALA A 5 3.35 28.22 30.62
C ALA A 5 3.13 28.35 29.10
N LEU A 6 4.17 28.05 28.32
CA LEU A 6 4.09 27.96 26.87
C LEU A 6 3.40 26.65 26.48
N VAL A 7 2.20 26.72 25.90
CA VAL A 7 1.51 25.56 25.34
C VAL A 7 2.12 25.25 23.99
N ALA A 8 2.88 24.16 23.89
CA ALA A 8 3.37 23.64 22.62
C ALA A 8 2.22 22.95 21.88
N THR A 9 1.69 23.58 20.84
CA THR A 9 0.71 22.93 19.94
C THR A 9 1.47 22.01 18.98
N SER A 10 1.45 20.71 19.26
CA SER A 10 1.98 19.71 18.34
C SER A 10 1.18 19.72 17.05
N ALA A 11 1.82 20.08 15.93
CA ALA A 11 1.22 19.97 14.60
C ALA A 11 1.14 18.48 14.21
N THR A 12 -0.07 17.98 13.97
CA THR A 12 -0.27 16.62 13.43
C THR A 12 0.07 16.65 11.94
N VAL A 13 1.20 16.05 11.56
CA VAL A 13 1.47 15.70 10.15
C VAL A 13 0.58 14.52 9.78
N SER A 14 -0.35 14.76 8.86
CA SER A 14 -1.13 13.70 8.23
C SER A 14 -0.24 12.94 7.25
N ASN A 15 0.31 11.80 7.70
CA ASN A 15 0.92 10.84 6.78
C ASN A 15 -0.18 10.30 5.86
N ALA A 16 -0.14 10.65 4.58
CA ALA A 16 -0.96 9.99 3.58
C ALA A 16 -0.64 8.49 3.65
N ALA A 17 -1.64 7.67 4.00
CA ALA A 17 -1.48 6.23 3.94
C ALA A 17 -1.25 5.84 2.48
N ALA A 18 -0.04 5.40 2.16
CA ALA A 18 0.25 4.84 0.84
C ALA A 18 -0.59 3.57 0.69
N GLY A 19 -1.28 3.42 -0.44
CA GLY A 19 -2.01 2.19 -0.72
C GLY A 19 -1.07 0.99 -0.88
N ALA A 20 -1.64 -0.20 -0.80
CA ALA A 20 -0.90 -1.44 -0.94
C ALA A 20 -0.32 -1.58 -2.36
N VAL A 21 0.82 -2.25 -2.44
CA VAL A 21 1.48 -2.56 -3.72
C VAL A 21 1.39 -4.05 -3.99
N TYR A 22 0.76 -4.41 -5.10
CA TYR A 22 0.62 -5.79 -5.54
C TYR A 22 1.36 -6.06 -6.85
N TYR A 23 1.66 -7.33 -7.10
CA TYR A 23 2.38 -7.79 -8.28
C TYR A 23 1.64 -8.96 -8.94
N VAL A 24 1.57 -8.90 -10.28
CA VAL A 24 1.05 -9.96 -11.13
C VAL A 24 2.15 -10.37 -12.11
N ALA A 25 2.35 -11.66 -12.32
CA ALA A 25 3.33 -12.20 -13.25
C ALA A 25 2.81 -13.47 -13.94
N PRO A 26 3.18 -13.75 -15.20
CA PRO A 26 2.73 -14.94 -15.91
C PRO A 26 3.11 -16.27 -15.23
N ASN A 27 4.21 -16.29 -14.47
CA ASN A 27 4.69 -17.43 -13.69
C ASN A 27 4.27 -17.40 -12.21
N GLY A 28 3.32 -16.53 -11.85
CA GLY A 28 2.79 -16.40 -10.48
C GLY A 28 1.76 -17.46 -10.12
N SER A 29 1.05 -17.24 -9.01
CA SER A 29 -0.05 -18.10 -8.55
C SER A 29 -1.14 -17.28 -7.87
N ASP A 30 -2.42 -17.51 -8.19
CA ASP A 30 -3.53 -16.77 -7.57
C ASP A 30 -3.75 -17.09 -6.09
N SER A 31 -3.12 -18.16 -5.59
CA SER A 31 -3.07 -18.50 -4.17
C SER A 31 -1.93 -17.81 -3.42
N ALA A 32 -1.08 -17.05 -4.11
CA ALA A 32 0.03 -16.30 -3.51
C ALA A 32 -0.46 -15.05 -2.76
N SER A 33 0.48 -14.36 -2.09
CA SER A 33 0.20 -13.13 -1.35
C SER A 33 0.13 -11.86 -2.21
N GLY A 34 0.44 -11.95 -3.51
CA GLY A 34 0.46 -10.78 -4.41
C GLY A 34 1.65 -9.85 -4.17
N THR A 35 2.68 -10.32 -3.47
CA THR A 35 3.91 -9.56 -3.22
C THR A 35 4.90 -9.72 -4.36
N GLN A 36 5.97 -8.91 -4.39
CA GLN A 36 6.98 -8.99 -5.45
C GLN A 36 7.64 -10.38 -5.54
N ALA A 37 7.86 -11.03 -4.40
CA ALA A 37 8.44 -12.37 -4.31
C ALA A 37 7.43 -13.48 -4.60
N ALA A 38 6.14 -13.23 -4.40
CA ALA A 38 5.06 -14.19 -4.61
C ALA A 38 3.89 -13.50 -5.35
N PRO A 39 4.06 -13.21 -6.66
CA PRO A 39 3.06 -12.50 -7.44
C PRO A 39 1.86 -13.39 -7.75
N TRP A 40 0.70 -12.77 -8.00
CA TRP A 40 -0.46 -13.46 -8.56
C TRP A 40 -0.25 -13.81 -10.03
N ALA A 41 -1.01 -14.80 -10.51
CA ALA A 41 -0.98 -15.20 -11.92
C ALA A 41 -1.94 -14.34 -12.76
N SER A 42 -3.12 -14.05 -12.20
CA SER A 42 -4.25 -13.50 -12.94
C SER A 42 -4.51 -12.04 -12.61
N ILE A 43 -4.81 -11.27 -13.64
CA ILE A 43 -5.29 -9.89 -13.51
C ILE A 43 -6.59 -9.84 -12.70
N ALA A 44 -7.49 -10.81 -12.89
CA ALA A 44 -8.75 -10.91 -12.16
C ALA A 44 -8.55 -11.00 -10.65
N ARG A 45 -7.48 -11.69 -10.19
CA ARG A 45 -7.17 -11.78 -8.77
C ARG A 45 -6.76 -10.42 -8.21
N ALA A 46 -5.93 -9.68 -8.95
CA ALA A 46 -5.53 -8.33 -8.57
C ALA A 46 -6.71 -7.34 -8.55
N GLN A 47 -7.60 -7.42 -9.54
CA GLN A 47 -8.81 -6.59 -9.63
C GLN A 47 -9.72 -6.78 -8.41
N ALA A 48 -9.90 -8.03 -7.97
CA ALA A 48 -10.73 -8.33 -6.81
C ALA A 48 -10.10 -7.87 -5.48
N ALA A 49 -8.77 -7.73 -5.42
CA ALA A 49 -8.04 -7.36 -4.21
C ALA A 49 -7.74 -5.85 -4.10
N ALA A 50 -7.61 -5.16 -5.22
CA ALA A 50 -7.23 -3.75 -5.26
C ALA A 50 -8.30 -2.84 -4.63
N GLN A 51 -7.86 -1.95 -3.75
CA GLN A 51 -8.65 -0.88 -3.17
C GLN A 51 -8.21 0.50 -3.69
N PRO A 52 -9.02 1.56 -3.52
CA PRO A 52 -8.61 2.90 -3.89
C PRO A 52 -7.30 3.32 -3.22
N GLY A 53 -6.34 3.76 -4.02
CA GLY A 53 -4.99 4.13 -3.58
C GLY A 53 -3.95 3.04 -3.76
N ASP A 54 -4.36 1.79 -4.00
CA ASP A 54 -3.44 0.68 -4.27
C ASP A 54 -2.80 0.79 -5.65
N THR A 55 -1.64 0.17 -5.80
CA THR A 55 -0.92 0.06 -7.07
C THR A 55 -0.67 -1.40 -7.41
N VAL A 56 -0.99 -1.80 -8.64
CA VAL A 56 -0.72 -3.14 -9.14
C VAL A 56 0.32 -3.09 -10.26
N TYR A 57 1.46 -3.74 -10.06
CA TYR A 57 2.50 -3.89 -11.07
C TYR A 57 2.34 -5.20 -11.83
N PHE A 58 2.29 -5.11 -13.16
CA PHE A 58 2.33 -6.26 -14.05
C PHE A 58 3.77 -6.49 -14.50
N ARG A 59 4.33 -7.64 -14.12
CA ARG A 59 5.69 -8.01 -14.52
C ARG A 59 5.67 -8.48 -15.97
N GLY A 60 6.66 -8.04 -16.75
CA GLY A 60 6.93 -8.60 -18.07
C GLY A 60 7.21 -10.10 -17.98
N GLY A 61 6.82 -10.82 -19.03
CA GLY A 61 7.17 -12.23 -19.26
C GLY A 61 8.55 -12.36 -19.86
#